data_AF-A0A8C4J3L1-F1
#
_entry.id   AF-A0A8C4J3L1-F1
#
_cell.length_a   1.000
_cell.length_b   1.000
_cell.length_c   1.000
_cell.angle_alpha   90.00
_cell.angle_beta   90.00
_cell.angle_gamma   90.00
#
_symmetry.space_group_name_H-M   'P 1'
#
loop_
_entity.id
_entity.type
_entity.pdbx_description
1 polymer ?
#
loop_
_entity_poly.entity_id
_entity_poly.type
_entity_poly.pdbx_seq_one_letter_code
_entity_poly.pdbx_strand_id
1 'polypeptide(L)'
;MDQVVIFFQARYLIENFFKQQAEITRNGSEPLPEIYYIEGTLQMVWVDRCYPGYGMNPVRHPDCPDCCVVCSPGSYNPSNGIHCLPCNKSFTYGATECQQL
;
A
#
# COMPACT_ATOMS: atom_id res chain seq x y z
N MET A 1 -6.21 -1.82 -22.37
CA MET A 1 -7.17 -1.93 -21.26
C MET A 1 -6.58 -1.14 -20.11
N ASP A 2 -7.23 -0.04 -19.73
CA ASP A 2 -6.62 0.98 -18.88
C ASP A 2 -6.65 0.59 -17.40
N GLN A 3 -5.58 0.91 -16.67
CA GLN A 3 -5.40 0.62 -15.24
C GLN A 3 -6.56 1.15 -14.37
N VAL A 4 -7.17 2.26 -14.82
CA VAL A 4 -8.36 2.87 -14.23
C VAL A 4 -9.56 1.93 -14.26
N VAL A 5 -9.78 1.22 -15.37
CA VAL A 5 -10.90 0.26 -15.52
C VAL A 5 -10.72 -0.93 -14.58
N ILE A 6 -9.49 -1.43 -14.45
CA ILE A 6 -9.18 -2.57 -13.57
C ILE A 6 -9.50 -2.22 -12.12
N PHE A 7 -9.10 -1.04 -11.66
CA PHE A 7 -9.38 -0.61 -10.29
C PHE A 7 -10.88 -0.47 -10.02
N PHE A 8 -11.64 0.16 -10.93
CA PHE A 8 -13.08 0.30 -10.75
C PHE A 8 -13.78 -1.06 -10.71
N GLN A 9 -13.36 -1.99 -11.57
CA GLN A 9 -13.89 -3.35 -11.59
C GLN A 9 -13.56 -4.10 -10.29
N ALA A 10 -12.31 -4.04 -9.83
CA ALA A 10 -11.87 -4.67 -8.59
C ALA A 10 -12.64 -4.11 -7.39
N ARG A 11 -12.76 -2.79 -7.31
CA ARG A 11 -13.54 -2.11 -6.28
C ARG A 11 -14.98 -2.59 -6.26
N TYR A 12 -15.65 -2.59 -7.40
CA TYR A 12 -17.04 -3.00 -7.51
C TYR A 12 -17.27 -4.44 -7.03
N LEU A 13 -16.38 -5.37 -7.43
CA LEU A 13 -16.47 -6.77 -7.04
C LEU A 13 -16.26 -6.97 -5.53
N ILE A 14 -15.29 -6.29 -4.94
CA ILE A 14 -15.00 -6.36 -3.49
C ILE A 14 -16.17 -5.79 -2.68
N GLU A 15 -16.71 -4.63 -3.08
CA GLU A 15 -17.86 -4.02 -2.42
C GLU A 15 -19.09 -4.94 -2.45
N ASN A 16 -19.39 -5.55 -3.60
CA ASN A 16 -20.51 -6.47 -3.73
C ASN A 16 -20.34 -7.73 -2.89
N PHE A 17 -19.13 -8.31 -2.85
CA PHE A 17 -18.84 -9.48 -2.04
C PHE A 17 -19.14 -9.23 -0.56
N PHE A 18 -18.63 -8.13 0.00
CA PHE A 18 -18.82 -7.81 1.42
C PHE A 18 -20.27 -7.44 1.77
N LYS A 19 -20.99 -6.77 0.87
CA LYS A 19 -22.44 -6.54 1.03
C LYS A 19 -23.22 -7.86 1.09
N GLN A 20 -22.93 -8.79 0.18
CA GLN A 20 -23.59 -10.11 0.18
C GLN A 20 -23.25 -10.93 1.42
N GLN A 21 -21.99 -10.90 1.86
CA GLN A 21 -21.58 -11.55 3.09
C GLN A 21 -22.37 -11.03 4.29
N ALA A 22 -22.49 -9.70 4.44
CA ALA A 22 -23.23 -9.09 5.54
C ALA A 22 -24.71 -9.52 5.58
N GLU A 23 -25.38 -9.59 4.42
CA GLU A 23 -26.77 -10.08 4.31
C GLU A 23 -26.90 -11.55 4.74
N ILE A 24 -25.98 -12.41 4.30
CA ILE A 24 -25.97 -13.84 4.67
C ILE A 24 -25.72 -14.00 6.17
N THR A 25 -24.75 -13.27 6.72
CA THR A 25 -24.43 -13.29 8.15
C THR A 25 -25.57 -12.77 9.02
N ARG A 26 -26.29 -11.73 8.56
CA ARG A 26 -27.45 -11.18 9.29
C ARG A 26 -28.65 -12.11 9.32
N ASN A 27 -28.87 -12.84 8.22
CA ASN A 27 -30.03 -13.72 8.04
C ASN A 27 -29.74 -15.19 8.43
N GLY A 28 -28.48 -15.52 8.68
CA GLY A 28 -28.04 -16.86 9.06
C GLY A 28 -28.09 -17.09 10.56
N SER A 29 -28.28 -18.35 10.96
CA SER A 29 -28.12 -18.83 12.33
C SER A 29 -26.68 -19.26 12.65
N GLU A 30 -25.78 -19.13 11.67
CA GLU A 30 -24.36 -19.49 11.79
C GLU A 30 -23.63 -18.45 12.65
N PRO A 31 -22.69 -18.88 13.51
CA PRO A 31 -21.85 -17.95 14.25
C PRO A 31 -21.01 -17.09 13.31
N LEU A 32 -20.70 -15.86 13.75
CA LEU A 32 -19.83 -14.95 13.00
C LEU A 32 -18.48 -15.63 12.69
N PRO A 33 -18.02 -15.59 11.42
CA PRO A 33 -16.71 -16.12 11.07
C PRO A 33 -15.60 -15.28 11.73
N GLU A 34 -14.40 -15.87 11.83
CA GLU A 34 -13.21 -15.19 12.40
C GLU A 34 -12.88 -13.88 11.68
N ILE A 35 -13.15 -13.82 10.37
CA ILE A 35 -13.04 -12.61 9.56
C ILE A 35 -14.44 -12.27 9.04
N TYR A 36 -15.01 -11.17 9.54
CA TYR A 36 -16.32 -10.68 9.13
C TYR A 36 -16.26 -9.20 8.76
N TYR A 37 -17.15 -8.82 7.86
CA TYR A 37 -17.29 -7.43 7.43
C TYR A 37 -18.22 -6.66 8.37
N ILE A 38 -17.82 -5.44 8.71
CA ILE A 38 -18.64 -4.47 9.45
C ILE A 38 -19.11 -3.42 8.46
N GLU A 39 -20.43 -3.28 8.32
CA GLU A 39 -21.03 -2.31 7.40
C GLU A 39 -20.47 -0.90 7.60
N GLY A 40 -20.09 -0.24 6.50
CA GLY A 40 -19.56 1.13 6.50
C GLY A 40 -18.07 1.25 6.84
N THR A 41 -17.38 0.14 7.12
CA THR A 41 -15.93 0.17 7.46
C THR A 41 -15.00 -0.14 6.29
N LEU A 42 -15.53 -0.60 5.15
CA LEU A 42 -14.71 -0.89 3.98
C LEU A 42 -14.17 0.41 3.38
N GLN A 43 -12.85 0.56 3.39
CA GLN A 43 -12.15 1.64 2.71
C GLN A 43 -11.27 1.05 1.60
N MET A 44 -11.36 1.62 0.41
CA MET A 44 -10.43 1.31 -0.67
C MET A 44 -9.66 2.56 -1.06
N VAL A 45 -8.35 2.48 -0.86
CA VAL A 45 -7.40 3.52 -1.21
C VAL A 45 -6.47 3.00 -2.29
N TRP A 46 -6.21 3.85 -3.29
CA TRP A 46 -5.06 3.64 -4.15
C TRP A 46 -3.80 3.81 -3.31
N VAL A 47 -2.89 2.83 -3.41
CA VAL A 47 -1.57 2.95 -2.80
C VAL A 47 -0.55 2.81 -3.91
N ASP A 48 -0.02 3.93 -4.39
CA ASP A 48 1.16 3.94 -5.24
C ASP A 48 2.38 3.67 -4.36
N ARG A 49 2.77 2.39 -4.30
CA ARG A 49 3.97 1.97 -3.58
C ARG A 49 5.17 2.08 -4.49
N CYS A 50 6.26 2.60 -3.95
CA CYS A 50 7.55 2.47 -4.58
C CYS A 50 8.09 1.05 -4.38
N TYR A 51 8.86 0.55 -5.34
CA TYR A 51 9.59 -0.71 -5.17
C TYR A 51 10.52 -0.62 -3.95
N PRO A 52 10.82 -1.73 -3.26
CA PRO A 52 11.81 -1.74 -2.18
C PRO A 52 13.11 -1.05 -2.63
N GLY A 53 13.66 -0.17 -1.80
CA GLY A 53 14.83 0.64 -2.13
C GLY A 53 14.53 1.90 -2.96
N TYR A 54 13.29 2.16 -3.36
CA TYR A 54 12.86 3.38 -4.04
C TYR A 54 11.88 4.15 -3.17
N GLY A 55 11.87 5.48 -3.22
CA GLY A 55 10.94 6.29 -2.45
C GLY A 55 10.79 7.69 -3.02
N MET A 56 9.64 8.31 -2.74
CA MET A 56 9.37 9.70 -3.11
C MET A 56 10.13 10.64 -2.20
N ASN A 57 10.77 11.67 -2.79
CA ASN A 57 11.48 12.70 -2.04
C ASN A 57 11.30 14.06 -2.72
N PRO A 58 10.25 14.82 -2.37
CA PRO A 58 9.94 16.11 -3.01
C PRO A 58 11.00 17.19 -2.71
N VAL A 59 11.81 17.01 -1.65
CA VAL A 59 12.88 17.96 -1.30
C VAL A 59 14.08 17.79 -2.22
N ARG A 60 14.45 16.54 -2.55
CA ARG A 60 15.57 16.25 -3.48
C ARG A 60 15.15 16.26 -4.94
N HIS A 61 13.90 15.95 -5.23
CA HIS A 61 13.34 15.86 -6.57
C HIS A 61 12.11 16.77 -6.71
N PRO A 62 12.30 18.10 -6.68
CA PRO A 62 11.20 19.06 -6.74
C PRO A 62 10.44 19.03 -8.07
N ASP A 63 11.12 18.63 -9.16
CA ASP A 63 10.51 18.51 -10.50
C ASP A 63 9.58 17.28 -10.62
N CYS A 64 9.67 16.33 -9.68
CA CYS A 64 8.86 15.12 -9.67
C CYS A 64 8.58 14.63 -8.24
N PRO A 65 7.72 15.35 -7.48
CA PRO A 65 7.48 15.06 -6.06
C PRO A 65 6.90 13.67 -5.79
N ASP A 66 6.16 13.12 -6.76
CA ASP A 66 5.50 11.81 -6.68
C ASP A 66 6.30 10.68 -7.38
N CYS A 67 7.51 10.95 -7.87
CA CYS A 67 8.31 9.91 -8.52
C CYS A 67 9.03 9.02 -7.51
N CYS A 68 8.90 7.70 -7.70
CA CYS A 68 9.70 6.71 -7.00
C CYS A 68 11.12 6.69 -7.56
N VAL A 69 12.03 7.37 -6.86
CA VAL A 69 13.46 7.41 -7.20
C VAL A 69 14.23 6.47 -6.28
N VAL A 70 15.40 6.01 -6.73
CA VAL A 70 16.26 5.15 -5.92
C VAL A 70 16.72 5.88 -4.65
N CYS A 71 16.60 5.23 -3.49
CA CYS A 71 17.07 5.79 -2.23
C CYS A 71 18.59 5.96 -2.27
N SER A 72 19.07 7.15 -1.90
CA SER A 72 20.50 7.44 -1.89
C SER A 72 21.20 6.79 -0.69
N PRO A 73 22.53 6.65 -0.72
CA PRO A 73 23.31 6.35 0.49
C PRO A 73 22.93 7.29 1.64
N GLY A 74 22.88 6.76 2.84
CA GLY A 74 22.33 7.42 4.02
C GLY A 74 20.81 7.26 4.18
N SER A 75 20.15 6.50 3.30
CA SER A 75 18.72 6.22 3.38
C SER A 75 18.38 4.80 2.91
N TYR A 76 17.17 4.34 3.22
CA TYR A 76 16.63 3.05 2.81
C TYR A 76 15.11 3.13 2.67
N ASN A 77 14.51 2.23 1.89
CA ASN A 77 13.06 2.05 1.91
C ASN A 77 12.70 0.56 1.97
N PRO A 78 12.03 0.09 3.03
CA PRO A 78 11.55 -1.29 3.11
C PRO A 78 10.44 -1.56 2.10
N SER A 79 10.05 -2.84 1.97
CA SER A 79 9.06 -3.31 0.99
C SER A 79 7.65 -2.72 1.13
N ASN A 80 7.37 -1.99 2.21
CA ASN A 80 6.07 -1.41 2.51
C ASN A 80 6.07 0.13 2.56
N GLY A 81 7.21 0.79 2.34
CA GLY A 81 7.28 2.25 2.41
C GLY A 81 7.13 2.94 1.06
N ILE A 82 6.77 4.21 1.12
CA ILE A 82 6.61 5.13 -0.02
C ILE A 82 7.71 6.21 -0.05
N HIS A 83 8.51 6.32 1.02
CA HIS A 83 9.54 7.34 1.18
C HIS A 83 10.86 6.70 1.60
N CYS A 84 11.97 7.29 1.16
CA CYS A 84 13.29 6.92 1.67
C CYS A 84 13.46 7.44 3.10
N LEU A 85 13.62 6.52 4.04
CA LEU A 85 13.86 6.79 5.45
C LEU A 85 15.36 6.98 5.71
N PRO A 86 15.76 7.89 6.62
CA PRO A 86 17.17 8.09 6.95
C PRO A 86 17.78 6.84 7.59
N CYS A 87 19.01 6.51 7.18
CA CYS A 87 19.83 5.43 7.73
C CYS A 87 21.32 5.72 7.53
N ASN A 88 22.01 6.12 8.59
CA ASN A 88 23.43 6.45 8.53
C ASN A 88 24.34 5.26 8.19
N LYS A 89 23.84 4.03 8.33
CA LYS A 89 24.56 2.78 8.03
C LYS A 89 24.19 2.19 6.66
N SER A 90 23.54 2.97 5.79
CA SER A 90 23.29 2.62 4.39
C SER A 90 24.33 3.30 3.51
N PHE A 91 25.18 2.54 2.83
CA PHE A 91 26.23 3.08 1.96
C PHE A 91 25.98 2.84 0.47
N THR A 92 24.87 2.16 0.14
CA THR A 92 24.51 1.79 -1.22
C THR A 92 23.24 2.51 -1.65
N TYR A 93 23.09 2.70 -2.95
CA TYR A 93 21.82 3.11 -3.51
C TYR A 93 20.82 1.96 -3.43
N GLY A 94 19.57 2.27 -3.14
CA GLY A 94 18.50 1.28 -3.16
C GLY A 94 18.49 0.33 -1.97
N ALA A 95 19.06 0.73 -0.82
CA ALA A 95 19.01 -0.09 0.39
C ALA A 95 17.55 -0.37 0.79
N THR A 96 17.23 -1.65 1.02
CA THR A 96 15.90 -2.11 1.44
C THR A 96 15.78 -2.26 2.95
N GLU A 97 16.92 -2.21 3.66
CA GLU A 97 17.03 -2.33 5.10
C GLU A 97 18.08 -1.36 5.63
N CYS A 98 17.93 -0.93 6.88
CA CYS A 98 18.96 -0.19 7.57
C CYS A 98 19.80 -1.17 8.37
N GLN A 99 21.09 -1.30 8.05
CA GLN A 99 21.99 -2.16 8.80
C GLN A 99 22.05 -1.70 10.27
N GLN A 100 21.50 -2.50 11.18
CA GLN A 100 21.71 -2.35 12.61
C GLN A 100 23.00 -3.08 12.98
N LEU A 101 24.13 -2.38 12.89
CA LEU A 101 25.29 -2.73 13.73
C LEU A 101 24.92 -2.55 15.20
#